data_AF-A0A940R293-F1
#
_entry.id   AF-A0A940R293-F1
#
_cell.length_a   1.000
_cell.length_b   1.000
_cell.length_c   1.000
_cell.angle_alpha   90.00
_cell.angle_beta   90.00
_cell.angle_gamma   90.00
#
_symmetry.space_group_name_H-M   'P 1'
#
loop_
_entity.id
_entity.type
_entity.pdbx_description
1 polymer ?
#
loop_
_entity_poly.entity_id
_entity_poly.type
_entity_poly.pdbx_seq_one_letter_code
_entity_poly.pdbx_strand_id
1 'polypeptide(L)'
;MNKRFLWVGVLCLVLLGSWLGGSALGAEVQKYVWGSGTMGGLWRIGVGAAVQLINEQYKDKYFFTAAASGGGIENMRRMMGGEFDMTWTQVNVMYDAWNGVGIFEGQKPFKEMRNLMFMGDQTVCVIALA
;
A
#
# COMPACT_ATOMS: atom_id res chain seq x y z
N MET A 1 -24.01 25.37 51.97
CA MET A 1 -23.78 24.38 50.90
C MET A 1 -22.29 24.07 50.82
N ASN A 2 -21.89 22.84 51.14
CA ASN A 2 -20.47 22.47 51.28
C ASN A 2 -19.78 22.52 49.92
N LYS A 3 -18.80 23.43 49.75
CA LYS A 3 -18.03 23.62 48.51
C LYS A 3 -17.45 22.29 47.97
N ARG A 4 -17.14 21.34 48.85
CA ARG A 4 -16.66 19.98 48.51
C ARG A 4 -17.67 19.15 47.70
N PHE A 5 -18.97 19.25 47.99
CA PHE A 5 -20.01 18.56 47.22
C PHE A 5 -20.21 19.19 45.83
N LEU A 6 -20.00 20.50 45.71
CA LEU A 6 -20.06 21.22 44.43
C LEU A 6 -18.91 20.79 43.50
N TRP A 7 -17.69 20.66 44.03
CA TRP A 7 -16.53 20.21 43.26
C TRP A 7 -16.62 18.75 42.80
N VAL A 8 -17.18 17.87 43.63
CA VAL A 8 -17.44 16.46 43.25
C VAL A 8 -18.51 16.38 42.16
N GLY A 9 -19.58 17.17 42.25
CA GLY A 9 -20.61 17.24 41.21
C GLY A 9 -20.08 17.72 39.86
N VAL A 10 -19.21 18.74 39.86
CA VAL A 10 -18.56 19.26 38.64
C VAL A 10 -17.60 18.22 38.05
N LEU A 11 -16.85 17.50 38.88
CA LEU A 11 -15.94 16.45 38.41
C LEU A 11 -16.70 15.28 37.75
N CYS A 12 -17.82 14.85 38.34
CA CYS A 12 -18.67 13.82 37.77
C CYS A 12 -19.32 14.26 36.44
N LEU A 13 -19.72 15.52 36.30
CA LEU A 13 -20.26 16.08 35.06
C LEU A 13 -19.21 16.15 33.93
N VAL A 14 -17.96 16.44 34.25
CA VAL A 14 -16.84 16.44 33.27
C VAL A 14 -16.48 15.01 32.85
N LEU A 15 -16.52 14.06 33.78
CA LEU A 15 -16.28 12.63 33.49
C LEU A 15 -17.43 11.98 32.70
N LEU A 16 -18.68 12.42 32.92
CA LEU A 16 -19.83 11.98 32.12
C LEU A 16 -19.87 12.64 30.73
N GLY A 17 -19.47 13.92 30.62
CA GLY A 17 -19.37 14.64 29.35
C GLY A 17 -18.28 14.09 28.42
N SER A 18 -17.23 13.50 28.98
CA SER A 18 -16.16 12.84 28.20
C SER A 18 -16.52 11.43 27.72
N TRP A 19 -17.58 10.81 28.27
CA TRP A 19 -18.05 9.49 27.83
C TRP A 19 -19.14 9.55 26.76
N LEU A 20 -19.88 10.66 26.68
CA LEU A 20 -20.89 10.93 25.64
C LEU A 20 -20.30 11.49 24.34
N GLY A 21 -19.03 11.90 24.35
CA GLY A 21 -18.25 12.25 23.17
C GLY A 21 -17.73 11.03 22.41
N GLY A 22 -18.50 9.94 22.38
CA GLY A 22 -18.25 8.78 21.55
C GLY A 22 -18.10 9.24 20.11
N SER A 23 -16.86 9.34 19.67
CA SER A 23 -16.52 9.71 18.31
C SER A 23 -17.33 8.80 17.39
N ALA A 24 -18.14 9.38 16.52
CA ALA A 24 -18.54 8.68 15.31
C ALA A 24 -17.25 8.42 14.54
N LEU A 25 -16.55 7.34 14.89
CA LEU A 25 -15.43 6.79 14.13
C LEU A 25 -16.06 6.31 12.83
N GLY A 26 -16.17 7.20 11.85
CA GLY A 26 -16.34 6.79 10.47
C GLY A 26 -15.24 5.75 10.18
N ALA A 27 -15.60 4.67 9.49
CA ALA A 27 -14.64 3.63 9.15
C ALA A 27 -13.42 4.29 8.48
N GLU A 28 -12.23 4.10 9.08
CA GLU A 28 -11.01 4.67 8.53
C GLU A 28 -10.73 4.01 7.17
N VAL A 29 -10.64 4.83 6.12
CA VAL A 29 -10.29 4.36 4.78
C VAL A 29 -8.85 3.89 4.79
N GLN A 30 -8.61 2.60 4.58
CA GLN A 30 -7.27 2.04 4.53
C GLN A 30 -6.56 2.51 3.26
N LYS A 31 -5.33 3.00 3.43
CA LYS A 31 -4.53 3.56 2.33
C LYS A 31 -3.42 2.60 1.96
N TYR A 32 -3.25 2.39 0.65
CA TYR A 32 -2.23 1.52 0.09
C TYR A 32 -1.47 2.21 -1.05
N VAL A 33 -0.20 1.86 -1.21
CA VAL A 33 0.66 2.30 -2.31
C VAL A 33 0.96 1.10 -3.21
N TRP A 34 0.55 1.23 -4.47
CA TRP A 34 0.81 0.23 -5.51
C TRP A 34 1.94 0.71 -6.43
N GLY A 35 3.11 0.08 -6.29
CA GLY A 35 4.25 0.28 -7.18
C GLY A 35 3.97 -0.22 -8.60
N SER A 36 4.12 0.66 -9.59
CA SER A 36 3.80 0.37 -10.99
C SER A 36 5.06 0.23 -11.84
N GLY A 37 5.32 1.16 -12.76
CA GLY A 37 6.55 1.23 -13.55
C GLY A 37 6.83 2.67 -13.96
N THR A 38 7.63 2.85 -14.99
CA THR A 38 8.03 4.19 -15.46
C THR A 38 6.82 4.97 -15.96
N MET A 39 6.89 6.30 -15.85
CA MET A 39 5.87 7.16 -16.46
C MET A 39 5.82 6.92 -17.97
N GLY A 40 4.64 6.61 -18.49
CA GLY A 40 4.42 6.20 -19.88
C GLY A 40 4.59 4.70 -20.18
N GLY A 41 5.08 3.91 -19.22
CA GLY A 41 5.19 2.45 -19.36
C GLY A 41 3.85 1.72 -19.22
N LEU A 42 3.77 0.51 -19.77
CA LEU A 42 2.56 -0.33 -19.73
C LEU A 42 2.07 -0.59 -18.30
N TRP A 43 2.99 -0.79 -17.37
CA TRP A 43 2.65 -1.05 -15.96
C TRP A 43 2.01 0.17 -15.29
N ARG A 44 2.42 1.39 -15.67
CA ARG A 44 1.83 2.62 -15.15
C ARG A 44 0.38 2.79 -15.60
N ILE A 45 0.07 2.40 -16.84
CA ILE A 45 -1.28 2.40 -17.41
C ILE A 45 -2.15 1.37 -16.68
N GLY A 46 -1.68 0.12 -16.58
CA GLY A 46 -2.44 -0.96 -15.96
C GLY A 46 -2.75 -0.72 -14.47
N VAL A 47 -1.74 -0.36 -13.66
CA VAL A 47 -1.95 -0.04 -12.25
C VAL A 47 -2.78 1.25 -12.08
N GLY A 48 -2.57 2.25 -12.94
CA GLY A 48 -3.37 3.48 -12.90
C GLY A 48 -4.85 3.22 -13.09
N ALA A 49 -5.22 2.41 -14.08
CA ALA A 49 -6.60 2.01 -14.32
C ALA A 49 -7.18 1.17 -13.17
N ALA A 50 -6.41 0.20 -12.66
CA ALA A 50 -6.85 -0.64 -11.54
C ALA A 50 -7.13 0.19 -10.28
N VAL A 51 -6.22 1.10 -9.92
CA VAL A 51 -6.36 1.98 -8.75
C VAL A 51 -7.56 2.90 -8.89
N GLN A 52 -7.82 3.45 -10.08
CA GLN A 52 -9.02 4.25 -10.32
C GLN A 52 -10.30 3.44 -10.06
N LEU A 53 -10.42 2.24 -10.65
CA LEU A 53 -11.59 1.38 -10.48
C LEU A 53 -11.80 0.96 -9.02
N ILE A 54 -10.72 0.58 -8.33
CA ILE A 54 -10.79 0.20 -6.90
C ILE A 54 -11.24 1.39 -6.06
N ASN A 55 -10.67 2.57 -6.30
CA ASN A 55 -11.02 3.77 -5.55
C ASN A 55 -12.46 4.21 -5.83
N GLU A 56 -12.99 4.02 -7.04
CA GLU A 56 -14.39 4.32 -7.34
C GLU A 56 -15.35 3.32 -6.67
N GLN A 57 -15.04 2.03 -6.73
CA GLN A 57 -15.90 0.96 -6.24
C GLN A 57 -15.86 0.80 -4.71
N TYR A 58 -14.72 1.07 -4.08
CA TYR A 58 -14.49 0.80 -2.66
C TYR A 58 -14.05 2.02 -1.84
N LYS A 59 -14.35 3.24 -2.30
CA LYS A 59 -13.97 4.52 -1.66
C LYS A 59 -14.19 4.61 -0.15
N ASP A 60 -15.22 3.95 0.37
CA ASP A 60 -15.59 4.01 1.79
C ASP A 60 -14.73 3.06 2.67
N LYS A 61 -13.90 2.22 2.05
CA LYS A 61 -13.07 1.20 2.72
C LYS A 61 -11.60 1.32 2.35
N TYR A 62 -11.30 1.57 1.08
CA TYR A 62 -9.95 1.51 0.54
C TYR A 62 -9.62 2.71 -0.34
N PHE A 63 -8.37 3.14 -0.28
CA PHE A 63 -7.79 4.12 -1.18
C PHE A 63 -6.38 3.70 -1.61
N PHE A 64 -6.19 3.49 -2.90
CA PHE A 64 -4.91 3.12 -3.48
C PHE A 64 -4.26 4.32 -4.17
N THR A 65 -2.93 4.39 -4.08
CA THR A 65 -2.09 5.33 -4.81
C THR A 65 -1.22 4.57 -5.80
N ALA A 66 -1.30 4.90 -7.08
CA ALA A 66 -0.38 4.35 -8.09
C ALA A 66 0.95 5.12 -8.08
N ALA A 67 2.04 4.46 -7.68
CA ALA A 67 3.36 5.06 -7.61
C ALA A 67 4.21 4.69 -8.83
N ALA A 68 4.92 5.66 -9.41
CA ALA A 68 5.89 5.43 -10.47
C ALA A 68 7.21 4.87 -9.92
N SER A 69 7.95 4.15 -10.76
CA SER A 69 9.24 3.54 -10.44
C SER A 69 10.04 3.20 -11.70
N GLY A 70 11.27 2.71 -11.53
CA GLY A 70 12.11 2.12 -12.58
C GLY A 70 11.79 0.66 -12.94
N GLY A 71 10.74 0.06 -12.38
CA GLY A 71 10.30 -1.31 -12.71
C GLY A 71 10.67 -2.37 -11.66
N GLY A 72 10.65 -3.65 -12.05
CA GLY A 72 10.55 -4.81 -11.14
C GLY A 72 11.58 -4.89 -10.01
N ILE A 73 12.85 -4.60 -10.28
CA ILE A 73 13.92 -4.64 -9.25
C ILE A 73 13.73 -3.51 -8.23
N GLU A 74 13.49 -2.29 -8.69
CA GLU A 74 13.23 -1.15 -7.79
C GLU A 74 11.94 -1.37 -7.01
N ASN A 75 10.88 -1.84 -7.69
CA ASN A 75 9.61 -2.20 -7.08
C ASN A 75 9.77 -3.18 -5.92
N MET A 76 10.54 -4.25 -6.12
CA MET A 76 10.84 -5.22 -5.06
C MET A 76 11.56 -4.57 -3.88
N ARG A 77 12.57 -3.73 -4.15
CA ARG A 77 13.33 -3.04 -3.08
C ARG A 77 12.44 -2.08 -2.28
N ARG A 78 11.59 -1.31 -2.96
CA ARG A 78 10.66 -0.37 -2.33
C ARG A 78 9.57 -1.10 -1.54
N MET A 79 9.09 -2.25 -2.03
CA MET A 79 8.16 -3.09 -1.28
C MET A 79 8.84 -3.70 -0.03
N MET A 80 10.07 -4.22 -0.15
CA MET A 80 10.85 -4.71 1.00
C MET A 80 11.16 -3.60 2.01
N GLY A 81 11.37 -2.37 1.54
CA GLY A 81 11.58 -1.18 2.36
C GLY A 81 10.30 -0.62 3.00
N GLY A 82 9.12 -1.17 2.69
CA GLY A 82 7.84 -0.71 3.21
C GLY A 82 7.31 0.57 2.55
N GLU A 83 7.89 1.02 1.44
CA GLU A 83 7.39 2.16 0.68
C GLU A 83 6.20 1.77 -0.21
N PHE A 84 6.15 0.51 -0.65
CA PHE A 84 5.05 -0.05 -1.43
C PHE A 84 4.38 -1.17 -0.64
N ASP A 85 3.05 -1.16 -0.59
CA ASP A 85 2.26 -2.25 0.00
C ASP A 85 2.09 -3.41 -0.99
N MET A 86 2.12 -3.11 -2.29
CA MET A 86 2.08 -4.08 -3.37
C MET A 86 2.72 -3.55 -4.64
N THR A 87 3.11 -4.46 -5.54
CA THR A 87 3.74 -4.06 -6.79
C THR A 87 3.67 -5.15 -7.85
N TRP A 88 3.96 -4.77 -9.10
CA TRP A 88 4.29 -5.72 -10.15
C TRP A 88 5.79 -5.97 -10.19
N THR A 89 6.16 -7.21 -10.43
CA THR A 89 7.55 -7.61 -10.68
C THR A 89 7.58 -8.79 -11.65
N GLN A 90 8.76 -9.10 -12.16
CA GLN A 90 8.97 -10.26 -13.03
C GLN A 90 9.21 -11.51 -12.17
N VAL A 91 8.87 -12.70 -12.69
CA VAL A 91 9.00 -13.97 -11.95
C VAL A 91 10.45 -14.25 -11.53
N ASN A 92 11.42 -13.94 -12.37
CA ASN A 92 12.85 -14.08 -12.06
C ASN A 92 13.28 -13.13 -10.92
N VAL A 93 12.83 -11.87 -10.94
CA VAL A 93 13.14 -10.90 -9.89
C VAL A 93 12.49 -11.32 -8.55
N MET A 94 11.26 -11.84 -8.61
CA MET A 94 10.58 -12.42 -7.45
C MET A 94 11.36 -13.60 -6.87
N TYR A 95 11.86 -14.50 -7.73
CA TYR A 95 12.67 -15.65 -7.34
C TYR A 95 13.99 -15.24 -6.70
N ASP A 96 14.71 -14.29 -7.31
CA ASP A 96 15.99 -13.81 -6.80
C ASP A 96 15.83 -13.16 -5.42
N ALA A 97 14.81 -12.31 -5.24
CA ALA A 97 14.50 -11.69 -3.95
C ALA A 97 14.06 -12.71 -2.90
N TRP A 98 13.25 -13.71 -3.29
CA TRP A 98 12.80 -14.76 -2.39
C TRP A 98 13.96 -15.61 -1.87
N ASN A 99 14.97 -15.88 -2.71
CA ASN A 99 16.09 -16.74 -2.36
C ASN A 99 17.34 -15.98 -1.89
N GLY A 100 17.40 -14.66 -2.07
CA GLY A 100 18.57 -13.85 -1.76
C GLY A 100 19.74 -14.17 -2.70
N VAL A 101 19.46 -14.34 -3.99
CA VAL A 101 20.46 -14.67 -5.03
C VAL A 101 20.47 -13.63 -6.13
N GLY A 102 21.42 -13.73 -7.06
CA GLY A 102 21.51 -12.84 -8.21
C GLY A 102 21.65 -11.38 -7.77
N ILE A 103 20.76 -10.51 -8.25
CA ILE A 103 20.82 -9.08 -7.91
C ILE A 103 20.48 -8.76 -6.43
N PHE A 104 19.98 -9.75 -5.69
CA PHE A 104 19.69 -9.67 -4.25
C PHE A 104 20.70 -10.45 -3.39
N GLU A 105 21.82 -10.91 -3.96
CA GLU A 105 22.88 -11.57 -3.20
C GLU A 105 23.44 -10.65 -2.10
N GLY A 106 23.73 -11.24 -0.93
CA GLY A 106 24.15 -10.51 0.27
C GLY A 106 23.01 -9.78 1.01
N GLN A 107 21.78 -9.80 0.48
CA GLN A 107 20.59 -9.28 1.17
C GLN A 107 19.83 -10.42 1.85
N LYS A 108 19.06 -10.09 2.91
CA LYS A 108 18.21 -11.07 3.58
C LYS A 108 17.13 -11.56 2.60
N PRO A 109 16.97 -12.88 2.39
CA PRO A 109 15.90 -13.41 1.53
C PRO A 109 14.52 -12.96 2.00
N PHE A 110 13.69 -12.48 1.07
CA PHE A 110 12.38 -11.91 1.38
C PHE A 110 11.27 -12.97 1.36
N LYS A 111 11.23 -13.80 2.40
CA LYS A 111 10.28 -14.93 2.53
C LYS A 111 8.84 -14.54 2.93
N GLU A 112 8.62 -13.28 3.30
CA GLU A 112 7.29 -12.79 3.69
C GLU A 112 6.42 -12.36 2.51
N MET A 113 6.99 -12.25 1.30
CA MET A 113 6.23 -11.93 0.10
C MET A 113 5.14 -12.96 -0.20
N ARG A 114 4.01 -12.52 -0.75
CA ARG A 114 2.98 -13.40 -1.30
C ARG A 114 2.67 -12.99 -2.74
N ASN A 115 2.62 -13.97 -3.63
CA ASN A 115 2.14 -13.74 -4.99
C ASN A 115 0.60 -13.72 -4.97
N LEU A 116 0.00 -12.61 -5.39
CA LEU A 116 -1.45 -12.45 -5.43
C LEU A 116 -2.06 -12.99 -6.73
N MET A 117 -1.39 -12.78 -7.86
CA MET A 117 -1.87 -13.22 -9.18
C MET A 117 -0.74 -13.17 -10.22
N PHE A 118 -0.83 -14.06 -11.21
CA PHE A 118 -0.03 -13.97 -12.43
C PHE A 118 -0.73 -13.08 -13.46
N MET A 119 -0.08 -12.00 -13.89
CA MET A 119 -0.66 -11.03 -14.82
C MET A 119 -0.58 -11.47 -16.29
N GLY A 120 0.47 -12.19 -16.68
CA GLY A 120 0.72 -12.61 -18.05
C GLY A 120 2.20 -12.52 -18.45
N ASP A 121 2.53 -13.09 -19.61
CA ASP A 121 3.87 -13.04 -20.18
C ASP A 121 4.20 -11.65 -20.74
N GLN A 122 5.47 -11.26 -20.69
CA GLN A 122 5.95 -10.04 -21.33
C GLN A 122 6.59 -10.34 -22.68
N THR A 123 5.94 -9.93 -23.76
CA THR A 123 6.51 -9.98 -25.11
C THR A 123 7.48 -8.82 -25.31
N VAL A 124 8.75 -9.12 -25.60
CA VAL A 124 9.78 -8.13 -25.95
C VAL A 124 10.01 -8.18 -27.45
N CYS A 125 9.87 -7.05 -28.13
CA CYS A 125 10.12 -6.93 -29.55
C CYS A 125 11.38 -6.10 -29.80
N VAL A 126 12.24 -6.59 -30.69
CA VAL A 126 13.29 -5.76 -31.30
C VAL A 126 12.73 -5.24 -32.61
N ILE A 127 12.80 -3.92 -32.82
CA ILE A 127 12.37 -3.27 -34.05
C ILE A 127 13.54 -2.51 -34.67
N ALA A 128 13.59 -2.46 -35.99
CA ALA A 128 14.54 -1.69 -36.76
C ALA A 128 13.78 -0.90 -37.85
N LEU A 129 14.39 0.15 -38.38
CA LEU A 129 13.94 0.75 -39.63
C LEU A 129 14.12 -0.27 -40.77
N ALA A 130 13.22 -0.22 -41.75
CA ALA A 130 13.34 -1.00 -42.98
C ALA A 130 14.57 -0.58 -43.80
#